data_AF-A0A076HHJ8-F1
#
_entry.id   AF-A0A076HHJ8-F1
#
_cell.length_a   1.000
_cell.length_b   1.000
_cell.length_c   1.000
_cell.angle_alpha   90.00
_cell.angle_beta   90.00
_cell.angle_gamma   90.00
#
_symmetry.space_group_name_H-M   'P 1'
#
loop_
_entity.id
_entity.type
_entity.pdbx_description
1 polymer ?
#
loop_
_entity_poly.entity_id
_entity_poly.type
_entity_poly.pdbx_seq_one_letter_code
_entity_poly.pdbx_strand_id
1 'polypeptide(L)'
;MVQLVDRLNAGAAWLARWSVLLMLAIGIWNVIGRYLGSAIGVNLSSNGLIEAQWYLFDLIFLLGLGWTLQKDGHVRVDVLQSRWSERRRQRQELRGIFVLLLPFAFGVMAIAIDPALQSWSIGELSPDPGGLPRTWVKSLIPLGFLLLGLQGIAEVLRLIRAPRKDKTEPPTAEETHNRGPAL
;
A
#
# COMPACT_ATOMS: atom_id res chain seq x y z
N MET A 1 15.79 7.79 -10.33
CA MET A 1 14.39 7.31 -10.47
C MET A 1 13.98 6.39 -9.31
N VAL A 2 14.50 5.15 -9.19
CA VAL A 2 14.11 4.19 -8.13
C VAL A 2 14.12 4.82 -6.72
N GLN A 3 15.24 5.44 -6.33
CA GLN A 3 15.37 6.11 -5.03
C GLN A 3 14.39 7.26 -4.81
N LEU A 4 13.96 7.94 -5.88
CA LEU A 4 12.97 9.02 -5.78
C LEU A 4 11.59 8.44 -5.47
N VAL A 5 11.18 7.40 -6.20
CA VAL A 5 9.91 6.70 -5.96
C VAL A 5 9.87 6.10 -4.56
N ASP A 6 10.96 5.47 -4.14
CA ASP A 6 11.12 4.91 -2.80
C ASP A 6 10.96 5.99 -1.70
N ARG A 7 11.48 7.21 -1.91
CA ARG A 7 11.31 8.34 -1.00
C ARG A 7 9.89 8.90 -1.00
N LEU A 8 9.25 8.96 -2.17
CA LEU A 8 7.85 9.38 -2.27
C LEU A 8 6.95 8.44 -1.49
N ASN A 9 7.12 7.12 -1.65
CA ASN A 9 6.38 6.12 -0.89
C ASN A 9 6.71 6.17 0.61
N ALA A 10 7.96 6.46 0.99
CA ALA A 10 8.32 6.68 2.40
C ALA A 10 7.59 7.89 3.01
N GLY A 11 7.50 9.00 2.27
CA GLY A 11 6.75 10.18 2.68
C GLY A 11 5.25 9.90 2.80
N ALA A 12 4.68 9.20 1.83
CA ALA A 12 3.28 8.77 1.83
C ALA A 12 2.97 7.87 3.05
N ALA A 13 3.86 6.91 3.34
CA ALA A 13 3.73 6.03 4.51
C ALA A 13 3.89 6.78 5.84
N TRP A 14 4.76 7.80 5.89
CA TRP A 14 4.90 8.65 7.08
C TRP A 14 3.61 9.41 7.39
N LEU A 15 2.96 9.97 6.36
CA LEU A 15 1.64 10.60 6.49
C LEU A 15 0.59 9.58 6.96
N ALA A 16 0.50 8.43 6.28
CA ALA A 16 -0.43 7.36 6.65
C ALA A 16 -0.28 6.92 8.12
N ARG A 17 0.96 6.80 8.62
CA ARG A 17 1.23 6.45 10.02
C ARG A 17 0.60 7.44 11.01
N TRP A 18 0.71 8.74 10.75
CA TRP A 18 0.10 9.75 11.61
C TRP A 18 -1.42 9.75 11.49
N SER A 19 -1.95 9.51 10.29
CA SER A 19 -3.39 9.36 10.05
C SER A 19 -4.00 8.19 10.81
N VAL A 20 -3.27 7.08 11.00
CA VAL A 20 -3.72 5.96 11.86
C VAL A 20 -3.94 6.43 13.30
N LEU A 21 -2.99 7.16 13.87
CA LEU A 21 -3.10 7.68 15.24
C LEU A 21 -4.27 8.65 15.37
N LEU A 22 -4.44 9.54 14.39
CA LEU A 22 -5.55 10.48 14.36
C LEU A 22 -6.91 9.76 14.23
N MET A 23 -7.01 8.76 13.35
CA MET A 23 -8.22 7.96 13.15
C MET A 23 -8.62 7.23 14.44
N LEU A 24 -7.64 6.69 15.17
CA LEU A 24 -7.86 6.06 16.47
C LEU A 24 -8.34 7.08 17.51
N ALA A 25 -7.70 8.24 17.59
CA ALA A 25 -8.08 9.31 18.51
C ALA A 25 -9.53 9.78 18.27
N ILE A 26 -9.92 9.99 17.01
CA ILE A 26 -11.29 10.34 16.62
C ILE A 26 -12.27 9.23 17.03
N GLY A 27 -11.90 7.96 16.83
CA GLY A 27 -12.73 6.82 17.22
C GLY A 27 -12.98 6.74 18.72
N ILE A 28 -11.91 6.88 19.51
CA ILE A 28 -11.98 6.92 20.97
C ILE A 28 -12.88 8.08 21.41
N TRP A 29 -12.68 9.28 20.85
CA TRP A 29 -13.50 10.44 21.16
C TRP A 29 -14.98 10.18 20.88
N ASN A 30 -15.30 9.62 19.71
CA ASN A 30 -16.68 9.39 19.32
C ASN A 30 -17.37 8.31 20.18
N VAL A 31 -16.62 7.29 20.61
CA VAL A 31 -17.09 6.28 21.57
C VAL A 31 -17.36 6.94 22.93
N ILE A 32 -16.40 7.68 23.48
CA ILE A 32 -16.56 8.36 24.77
C ILE A 32 -17.72 9.35 24.72
N GLY A 33 -17.79 10.20 23.69
CA GLY A 33 -18.84 11.20 23.51
C GLY A 33 -20.23 10.58 23.47
N ARG A 34 -20.37 9.38 22.88
CA ARG A 34 -21.64 8.64 22.87
C ARG A 34 -22.04 8.14 24.27
N TYR A 35 -21.13 7.51 25.00
CA TYR A 35 -21.44 6.96 26.33
C TYR A 35 -21.60 8.05 27.39
N LEU A 36 -20.64 8.97 27.45
CA LEU A 36 -20.67 10.09 28.41
C LEU A 36 -21.82 11.04 28.10
N GLY A 37 -22.04 11.34 26.82
CA GLY A 37 -23.15 12.16 26.36
C GLY A 37 -24.51 11.57 26.73
N SER A 38 -24.68 10.26 26.55
CA SER A 38 -25.90 9.56 26.99
C SER A 38 -26.10 9.64 28.50
N ALA A 39 -25.03 9.63 29.29
CA ALA A 39 -25.10 9.74 30.75
C ALA A 39 -25.49 11.15 31.25
N ILE A 40 -25.13 12.21 30.49
CA ILE A 40 -25.42 13.61 30.85
C ILE A 40 -26.58 14.23 30.06
N GLY A 41 -27.23 13.45 29.19
CA GLY A 41 -28.37 13.90 28.37
C GLY A 41 -28.02 14.81 27.20
N VAL A 42 -26.75 14.85 26.76
CA VAL A 42 -26.27 15.69 25.65
C VAL A 42 -25.62 14.80 24.59
N ASN A 43 -25.91 15.00 23.30
CA ASN A 43 -25.24 14.24 22.25
C ASN A 43 -23.87 14.84 21.90
N LEU A 44 -22.78 14.22 22.36
CA LEU A 44 -21.41 14.61 21.99
C LEU A 44 -20.80 13.78 20.84
N SER A 45 -21.55 12.82 20.30
CA SER A 45 -21.13 12.03 19.14
C SER A 45 -21.48 12.76 17.83
N SER A 46 -20.74 12.51 16.76
CA SER A 46 -20.95 13.18 15.47
C SER A 46 -20.77 12.23 14.29
N ASN A 47 -21.71 12.28 13.35
CA ASN A 47 -21.62 11.54 12.08
C ASN A 47 -20.43 12.02 11.24
N GLY A 48 -20.12 13.33 11.28
CA GLY A 48 -18.94 13.87 10.61
C GLY A 48 -17.62 13.32 11.19
N LEU A 49 -17.57 13.02 12.49
CA LEU A 49 -16.39 12.35 13.07
C LEU A 49 -16.27 10.90 12.60
N ILE A 50 -17.38 10.18 12.46
CA ILE A 50 -17.37 8.83 11.86
C ILE A 50 -16.86 8.92 10.43
N GLU A 51 -17.42 9.83 9.64
CA GLU A 51 -17.01 10.02 8.25
C GLU A 51 -15.53 10.41 8.12
N ALA A 52 -15.02 11.28 9.00
CA ALA A 52 -13.59 11.60 9.04
C ALA A 52 -12.72 10.34 9.25
N GLN A 53 -13.19 9.36 10.03
CA GLN A 53 -12.46 8.09 10.17
C GLN A 53 -12.42 7.29 8.87
N TRP A 54 -13.53 7.24 8.13
CA TRP A 54 -13.56 6.61 6.81
C TRP A 54 -12.59 7.29 5.85
N TYR A 55 -12.55 8.62 5.84
CA TYR A 55 -11.65 9.38 4.97
C TYR A 55 -10.17 9.18 5.34
N LEU A 56 -9.87 9.10 6.64
CA LEU A 56 -8.53 8.76 7.11
C LEU A 56 -8.15 7.32 6.74
N PHE A 57 -9.09 6.38 6.83
CA PHE A 57 -8.88 5.00 6.38
C PHE A 57 -8.52 4.94 4.89
N ASP A 58 -9.28 5.64 4.05
CA ASP A 58 -9.00 5.72 2.61
C ASP A 58 -7.59 6.29 2.35
N LEU A 59 -7.21 7.35 3.06
CA LEU A 59 -5.87 7.92 2.98
C LEU A 59 -4.77 6.94 3.41
N ILE A 60 -4.96 6.24 4.53
CA ILE A 60 -4.00 5.24 5.01
C ILE A 60 -3.83 4.13 3.97
N PHE A 61 -4.94 3.60 3.47
CA PHE A 61 -4.96 2.50 2.51
C PHE A 61 -4.30 2.90 1.19
N LEU A 62 -4.75 3.99 0.57
CA LEU A 62 -4.31 4.42 -0.76
C LEU A 62 -2.85 4.88 -0.78
N LEU A 63 -2.40 5.63 0.23
CA LEU A 63 -1.00 6.03 0.36
C LEU A 63 -0.09 4.86 0.74
N GLY A 64 -0.64 3.83 1.40
CA GLY A 64 0.08 2.63 1.80
C GLY A 64 0.35 1.63 0.68
N LEU A 65 -0.37 1.69 -0.45
CA LEU A 65 -0.25 0.71 -1.55
C LEU A 65 1.19 0.56 -2.07
N GLY A 66 1.78 1.67 -2.52
CA GLY A 66 3.15 1.69 -3.06
C GLY A 66 4.20 1.31 -2.00
N TRP A 67 4.08 1.83 -0.78
CA TRP A 67 4.98 1.46 0.32
C TRP A 67 4.92 -0.04 0.66
N THR A 68 3.73 -0.62 0.65
CA THR A 68 3.56 -2.06 0.93
C THR A 68 4.22 -2.91 -0.16
N LEU A 69 4.15 -2.49 -1.43
CA LEU A 69 4.89 -3.14 -2.51
C LEU A 69 6.40 -3.03 -2.32
N GLN A 70 6.90 -1.84 -1.95
CA GLN A 70 8.31 -1.60 -1.66
C GLN A 70 8.87 -2.49 -0.55
N LYS A 71 8.03 -2.87 0.43
CA LYS A 71 8.41 -3.70 1.57
C LYS A 71 8.12 -5.19 1.38
N ASP A 72 7.82 -5.60 0.16
CA ASP A 72 7.46 -6.99 -0.16
C ASP A 72 6.28 -7.52 0.67
N GLY A 73 5.40 -6.62 1.13
CA GLY A 73 4.27 -6.95 2.00
C GLY A 73 3.04 -7.50 1.26
N HIS A 74 3.05 -7.53 -0.08
CA HIS A 74 1.99 -8.17 -0.84
C HIS A 74 2.10 -9.69 -0.70
N VAL A 75 0.98 -10.36 -0.48
CA VAL A 75 0.93 -11.82 -0.34
C VAL A 75 1.49 -12.46 -1.62
N ARG A 76 2.75 -12.90 -1.55
CA ARG A 76 3.39 -13.73 -2.55
C ARG A 76 2.97 -15.17 -2.28
N VAL A 77 2.87 -15.99 -3.33
CA VAL A 77 2.67 -17.43 -3.16
C VAL A 77 3.99 -18.07 -2.73
N ASP A 78 4.43 -17.79 -1.50
CA ASP A 78 5.76 -18.12 -0.99
C ASP A 78 6.04 -19.64 -1.04
N VAL A 79 5.00 -20.45 -0.79
CA VAL A 79 5.05 -21.91 -0.91
C VAL A 79 5.41 -22.35 -2.33
N LEU A 80 4.88 -21.66 -3.35
CA LEU A 80 5.13 -21.98 -4.75
C LEU A 80 6.51 -21.48 -5.22
N GLN A 81 6.97 -20.34 -4.67
CA GLN A 81 8.29 -19.77 -4.98
C GLN A 81 9.45 -20.56 -4.37
N SER A 82 9.24 -21.23 -3.22
CA SER A 82 10.27 -22.02 -2.53
C SER A 82 10.93 -23.11 -3.40
N ARG A 83 10.20 -23.61 -4.42
CA ARG A 83 10.66 -24.67 -5.34
C ARG A 83 11.24 -24.13 -6.65
N TRP A 84 11.26 -22.81 -6.85
CA TRP A 84 11.72 -22.20 -8.09
C TRP A 84 13.21 -21.85 -8.02
N SER A 85 13.90 -21.96 -9.15
CA SER A 85 15.23 -21.35 -9.28
C SER A 85 15.12 -19.83 -9.26
N GLU A 86 16.18 -19.14 -8.85
CA GLU A 86 16.25 -17.66 -8.84
C GLU A 86 15.81 -17.06 -10.18
N ARG A 87 16.24 -17.66 -11.30
CA ARG A 87 15.86 -17.24 -12.66
C ARG A 87 14.35 -17.37 -12.92
N ARG A 88 13.72 -18.44 -12.42
CA ARG A 88 12.28 -18.65 -12.56
C ARG A 88 11.52 -17.66 -11.67
N ARG A 89 11.97 -17.43 -10.44
CA ARG A 89 11.37 -16.46 -9.51
C ARG A 89 11.37 -15.05 -10.09
N GLN A 90 12.52 -14.55 -10.52
CA GLN A 90 12.65 -13.23 -11.15
C GLN A 90 11.75 -13.07 -12.38
N ARG A 91 11.65 -14.10 -13.24
CA ARG A 91 10.81 -14.05 -14.43
C ARG A 91 9.31 -14.00 -14.11
N GLN A 92 8.88 -14.77 -13.11
CA GLN A 92 7.47 -14.77 -12.68
C GLN A 92 7.11 -13.46 -12.00
N GLU A 93 8.01 -12.88 -11.22
CA GLU A 93 7.81 -11.57 -10.59
C GLU A 93 7.69 -10.47 -11.65
N LEU A 94 8.59 -10.45 -12.63
CA LEU A 94 8.54 -9.51 -13.75
C LEU A 94 7.22 -9.63 -14.52
N ARG A 95 6.77 -10.87 -14.81
CA ARG A 95 5.48 -11.13 -15.45
C ARG A 95 4.30 -10.66 -14.60
N GLY A 96 4.32 -10.91 -13.30
CA GLY A 96 3.29 -10.45 -12.37
C GLY A 96 3.18 -8.92 -12.39
N ILE A 97 4.32 -8.22 -12.42
CA ILE A 97 4.30 -6.76 -12.48
C ILE A 97 3.71 -6.26 -13.81
N PHE A 98 4.14 -6.80 -14.95
CA PHE A 98 3.68 -6.33 -16.26
C PHE A 98 2.26 -6.74 -16.64
N VAL A 99 1.83 -7.95 -16.27
CA VAL A 99 0.54 -8.51 -16.71
C VAL A 99 -0.58 -8.19 -15.72
N LEU A 100 -0.25 -8.10 -14.43
CA LEU A 100 -1.25 -7.88 -13.39
C LEU A 100 -1.12 -6.50 -12.78
N LEU A 101 0.03 -6.17 -12.19
CA LEU A 101 0.17 -4.99 -11.34
C LEU A 101 0.04 -3.68 -12.12
N LEU A 102 0.82 -3.48 -13.20
CA LEU A 102 0.80 -2.23 -13.95
C LEU A 102 -0.52 -1.99 -14.70
N PRO A 103 -1.10 -2.98 -15.41
CA PRO A 103 -2.39 -2.79 -16.06
C PRO A 103 -3.50 -2.51 -15.06
N PHE A 104 -3.50 -3.20 -13.91
CA PHE A 104 -4.45 -2.92 -12.84
C PHE A 104 -4.28 -1.52 -12.27
N ALA A 105 -3.04 -1.16 -11.89
CA ALA A 105 -2.78 0.13 -11.24
C ALA A 105 -3.12 1.30 -12.16
N PHE A 106 -2.63 1.29 -13.40
CA PHE A 106 -2.92 2.37 -14.34
C PHE A 106 -4.34 2.33 -14.88
N GLY A 107 -4.98 1.15 -14.98
CA GLY A 107 -6.38 1.02 -15.34
C GLY A 107 -7.31 1.66 -14.31
N VAL A 108 -7.11 1.36 -13.02
CA VAL A 108 -7.89 1.98 -11.94
C VAL A 108 -7.60 3.48 -11.85
N MET A 109 -6.33 3.89 -11.96
CA MET A 109 -5.96 5.30 -12.00
C MET A 109 -6.70 6.05 -13.11
N ALA A 110 -6.70 5.52 -14.34
CA ALA A 110 -7.36 6.15 -15.48
C ALA A 110 -8.86 6.32 -15.27
N ILE A 111 -9.54 5.28 -14.77
CA ILE A 111 -10.99 5.32 -14.50
C ILE A 111 -11.32 6.30 -13.36
N ALA A 112 -10.42 6.45 -12.38
CA ALA A 112 -10.66 7.27 -11.20
C ALA A 112 -10.41 8.78 -11.42
N ILE A 113 -9.72 9.18 -12.48
CA ILE A 113 -9.40 10.60 -12.75
C ILE A 113 -10.68 11.42 -12.99
N ASP A 114 -11.55 11.00 -13.90
CA ASP A 114 -12.74 11.79 -14.27
C ASP A 114 -13.71 11.96 -13.08
N PRO A 115 -14.05 10.92 -12.30
CA PRO A 115 -14.86 11.08 -11.09
C PRO A 115 -14.21 12.00 -10.05
N ALA A 116 -12.88 11.98 -9.91
CA ALA A 116 -12.18 12.86 -8.99
C ALA A 116 -12.27 14.33 -9.45
N LEU A 117 -12.01 14.61 -10.73
CA LEU A 117 -12.12 15.95 -11.29
C LEU A 117 -13.55 16.49 -11.25
N GLN A 118 -14.54 15.64 -11.58
CA GLN A 118 -15.95 16.00 -11.49
C GLN A 118 -16.32 16.38 -10.04
N SER A 119 -15.84 15.63 -9.05
CA SER A 119 -16.04 15.93 -7.64
C SER A 119 -15.61 17.36 -7.27
N TRP A 120 -14.43 17.77 -7.73
CA TRP A 120 -13.95 19.15 -7.54
C TRP A 120 -14.81 20.18 -8.25
N SER A 121 -15.25 19.90 -9.48
CA SER A 121 -16.04 20.84 -10.27
C SER A 121 -17.39 21.20 -9.64
N ILE A 122 -17.98 20.26 -8.89
CA ILE A 122 -19.26 20.44 -8.21
C ILE A 122 -19.13 20.72 -6.71
N GLY A 123 -17.90 20.78 -6.18
CA GLY A 123 -17.66 20.94 -4.74
C GLY A 123 -18.33 19.83 -3.92
N GLU A 124 -18.17 18.58 -4.32
CA GLU A 124 -18.94 17.46 -3.78
C GLU A 124 -18.79 17.31 -2.25
N LEU A 125 -19.94 17.27 -1.60
CA LEU A 125 -20.09 17.01 -0.17
C LEU A 125 -20.73 15.65 0.04
N SER A 126 -20.46 15.05 1.20
CA SER A 126 -21.13 13.81 1.58
C SER A 126 -22.63 14.02 1.78
N PRO A 127 -23.47 13.06 1.35
CA PRO A 127 -24.91 13.10 1.60
C PRO A 127 -25.29 12.85 3.06
N ASP A 128 -24.34 12.41 3.90
CA ASP A 128 -24.59 12.14 5.31
C ASP A 128 -24.85 13.44 6.10
N PRO A 129 -25.67 13.39 7.17
CA PRO A 129 -25.92 14.56 8.01
C PRO A 129 -24.62 15.11 8.62
N GLY A 130 -24.29 16.37 8.33
CA GLY A 130 -23.00 16.98 8.71
C GLY A 130 -21.83 16.54 7.83
N GLY A 131 -22.13 16.13 6.59
CA GLY A 131 -21.21 15.53 5.64
C GLY A 131 -19.99 16.37 5.31
N LEU A 132 -18.84 15.69 5.19
CA LEU A 132 -17.56 16.32 4.88
C LEU A 132 -17.33 16.47 3.37
N PRO A 133 -16.43 17.39 2.94
CA PRO A 133 -16.03 17.49 1.55
C PRO A 133 -15.38 16.19 1.05
N ARG A 134 -15.91 15.63 -0.04
CA ARG A 134 -15.45 14.35 -0.64
C ARG A 134 -14.34 14.50 -1.67
N THR A 135 -14.15 15.73 -2.16
CA THR A 135 -13.30 16.04 -3.32
C THR A 135 -11.85 15.54 -3.15
N TRP A 136 -11.27 15.79 -1.98
CA TRP A 136 -9.90 15.38 -1.68
C TRP A 136 -9.77 13.86 -1.55
N VAL A 137 -10.76 13.18 -0.97
CA VAL A 137 -10.74 11.72 -0.79
C VAL A 137 -10.80 11.01 -2.14
N LYS A 138 -11.68 11.45 -3.04
CA LYS A 138 -11.75 10.89 -4.41
C LYS A 138 -10.44 11.09 -5.17
N SER A 139 -9.70 12.15 -4.89
CA SER A 139 -8.38 12.42 -5.49
C SER A 139 -7.28 11.50 -4.98
N LEU A 140 -7.44 10.90 -3.80
CA LEU A 140 -6.49 9.91 -3.29
C LEU A 140 -6.48 8.63 -4.12
N ILE A 141 -7.58 8.29 -4.80
CA ILE A 141 -7.68 7.07 -5.61
C ILE A 141 -6.66 7.12 -6.77
N PRO A 142 -6.73 8.09 -7.71
CA PRO A 142 -5.74 8.15 -8.79
C PRO A 142 -4.32 8.37 -8.24
N LEU A 143 -4.15 9.13 -7.14
CA LEU A 143 -2.84 9.35 -6.52
C LEU A 143 -2.22 8.05 -5.96
N GLY A 144 -2.99 7.27 -5.20
CA GLY A 144 -2.52 6.02 -4.60
C GLY A 144 -2.15 4.98 -5.66
N PHE A 145 -2.95 4.88 -6.71
CA PHE A 145 -2.67 3.98 -7.83
C PHE A 145 -1.51 4.47 -8.72
N LEU A 146 -1.30 5.78 -8.85
CA LEU A 146 -0.09 6.33 -9.46
C LEU A 146 1.15 5.93 -8.66
N LEU A 147 1.14 6.10 -7.34
CA LEU A 147 2.25 5.71 -6.46
C LEU A 147 2.54 4.21 -6.54
N LEU A 148 1.49 3.37 -6.57
CA LEU A 148 1.61 1.93 -6.76
C LEU A 148 2.22 1.56 -8.12
N GLY A 149 1.75 2.18 -9.21
CA GLY A 149 2.26 1.95 -10.56
C GLY A 149 3.73 2.37 -10.71
N LEU A 150 4.08 3.55 -10.17
CA LEU A 150 5.47 4.03 -10.12
C LEU A 150 6.36 3.08 -9.32
N GLN A 151 5.87 2.57 -8.18
CA GLN A 151 6.61 1.57 -7.40
C GLN A 151 6.80 0.28 -8.20
N GLY A 152 5.76 -0.20 -8.89
CA GLY A 152 5.87 -1.36 -9.78
C GLY A 152 6.96 -1.19 -10.83
N ILE A 153 7.07 -0.01 -11.45
CA ILE A 153 8.15 0.30 -12.39
C ILE A 153 9.52 0.28 -11.68
N ALA A 154 9.61 0.81 -10.45
CA ALA A 154 10.83 0.78 -9.67
C ALA A 154 11.27 -0.66 -9.34
N GLU A 155 10.33 -1.57 -9.03
CA GLU A 155 10.59 -3.00 -8.83
C GLU A 155 11.12 -3.67 -10.09
N VAL A 156 10.52 -3.41 -11.25
CA VAL A 156 11.00 -3.90 -12.55
C VAL A 156 12.46 -3.51 -12.78
N LEU A 157 12.79 -2.24 -12.55
CA LEU A 157 14.16 -1.74 -12.71
C LEU A 157 15.14 -2.40 -11.74
N ARG A 158 14.72 -2.73 -10.51
CA ARG A 158 15.55 -3.47 -9.56
C ARG A 158 15.76 -4.91 -9.97
N LEU A 159 14.72 -5.60 -10.44
CA LEU A 159 14.80 -6.98 -10.92
C LEU A 159 15.71 -7.11 -12.15
N ILE A 160 15.69 -6.14 -13.06
CA ILE A 160 16.55 -6.14 -14.26
C ILE A 160 18.03 -5.92 -13.88
N ARG A 161 18.30 -5.09 -12.86
CA ARG A 161 19.67 -4.78 -12.41
C ARG A 161 20.27 -5.82 -11.47
N ALA A 162 19.44 -6.66 -10.85
CA ALA A 162 19.90 -7.66 -9.91
C ALA A 162 20.83 -8.68 -10.60
N PRO A 163 22.04 -8.95 -10.05
CA PRO A 163 22.94 -9.93 -10.62
C PRO A 163 22.30 -11.33 -10.58
N ARG A 164 22.42 -12.07 -11.68
CA ARG A 164 21.98 -13.46 -11.72
C ARG A 164 22.99 -14.30 -10.93
N LYS A 165 22.65 -14.68 -9.70
CA LYS A 165 23.33 -15.79 -9.03
C LYS A 165 22.94 -17.07 -9.76
N ASP A 166 23.84 -17.56 -10.61
CA ASP A 166 23.68 -18.89 -11.17
C ASP A 166 23.99 -19.91 -10.08
N LYS A 167 23.26 -21.03 -10.05
CA LYS A 167 23.47 -22.11 -9.07
C LYS A 167 24.69 -22.97 -9.45
N THR A 168 25.81 -22.35 -9.74
CA THR A 168 27.07 -22.99 -10.15
C THR A 168 28.24 -22.62 -9.25
N GLU A 169 27.99 -22.38 -7.96
CA GLU A 169 29.02 -22.66 -6.97
C GLU A 169 28.84 -24.13 -6.55
N PRO A 170 29.69 -25.05 -7.03
CA PRO A 170 29.79 -26.37 -6.40
C PRO A 170 30.12 -26.16 -4.91
N PRO A 171 29.66 -27.05 -4.02
CA PRO A 171 29.99 -26.94 -2.60
C PRO A 171 31.48 -26.75 -2.46
N THR A 172 31.88 -25.66 -1.81
CA THR A 172 33.27 -25.32 -1.54
C THR A 172 33.93 -26.54 -0.90
N ALA A 173 35.11 -26.92 -1.39
CA ALA A 173 35.82 -28.14 -0.97
C ALA A 173 36.06 -28.24 0.56
N GLU A 174 35.83 -27.15 1.31
CA GLU A 174 35.81 -27.10 2.77
C GLU A 174 34.69 -27.96 3.41
N GLU A 175 33.52 -28.12 2.77
CA GLU A 175 32.44 -28.95 3.32
C GLU A 175 32.68 -30.45 3.13
N THR A 176 33.44 -30.86 2.11
CA THR A 176 33.85 -32.25 1.90
C THR A 176 34.99 -32.70 2.83
N HIS A 177 35.80 -31.78 3.34
CA HIS A 177 36.91 -32.12 4.25
C HIS A 177 36.46 -32.31 5.71
N ASN A 178 35.33 -31.71 6.12
CA ASN A 178 34.84 -31.79 7.50
C ASN A 178 33.90 -32.99 7.77
N ARG A 179 33.64 -33.83 6.76
CA ARG A 179 33.03 -35.16 6.97
C ARG A 179 34.13 -36.19 7.13
N GLY A 180 34.75 -36.19 8.31
CA GLY A 180 35.59 -37.31 8.73
C GLY A 180 34.83 -38.64 8.63
N PRO A 181 35.50 -39.77 8.40
CA PRO A 181 34.85 -41.06 8.26
C PRO A 181 34.07 -41.37 9.55
N ALA A 182 32.78 -41.67 9.40
CA ALA A 182 31.97 -42.24 10.47
C ALA A 182 32.58 -43.61 10.81
N LEU A 183 33.26 -43.68 11.95
CA LEU A 183 33.55 -44.93 12.65
C LEU A 183 32.29 -45.40 13.38
#